data_AF-A0A2V9CQ50-F1
#
_entry.id   AF-A0A2V9CQ50-F1
#
_cell.length_a   1.000
_cell.length_b   1.000
_cell.length_c   1.000
_cell.angle_alpha   90.00
_cell.angle_beta   90.00
_cell.angle_gamma   90.00
#
_symmetry.space_group_name_H-M   'P 1'
#
loop_
_entity.id
_entity.type
_entity.pdbx_description
1 polymer ?
#
loop_
_entity_poly.entity_id
_entity_poly.type
_entity_poly.pdbx_seq_one_letter_code
_entity_poly.pdbx_strand_id
1 'polypeptide(L)'
;MHMSNMSKQVSAALLFALLAGLRVAAQAPNPTSVPNGLPTWAYNIPDKDQPPAKPLSGTIHVPSSTKEYDAAQVRSTTNPPDWFPDEHPAAPGIVKGPNAPPGAVCGTCHLMSGQGHPESADIAGLPAEYIVRQMKYFKSGARRDNERMTPIATNVSDEDVRQAADYFAAIRPIPWVKVIETTTPPKTYVSSDARHRVLVPDGGTEPIGHRIIETPVDPTQTSIRNPHSAFIAYVPPGSIAKGEALVKTGGTGKTIQCAICHGDDLKGLGEVPRLAGLQPVYVARQLICMQNGASAGTAVALMKKVVANLSEDDIISISAYLGSLPPR
;
A
#
# COMPACT_ATOMS: atom_id res chain seq x y z
N MET A 1 84.39 -12.01 17.25
CA MET A 1 83.38 -12.40 18.25
C MET A 1 82.05 -11.77 17.85
N HIS A 2 81.06 -12.60 17.52
CA HIS A 2 79.59 -12.38 17.56
C HIS A 2 79.02 -11.13 16.83
N MET A 3 78.49 -11.25 15.61
CA MET A 3 77.16 -11.77 15.16
C MET A 3 76.05 -10.70 15.09
N SER A 4 75.50 -10.52 13.86
CA SER A 4 74.11 -10.16 13.47
C SER A 4 73.50 -8.83 13.96
N ASN A 5 72.63 -8.07 13.26
CA ASN A 5 71.60 -8.29 12.23
C ASN A 5 71.47 -6.97 11.41
N MET A 6 71.40 -6.94 10.09
CA MET A 6 70.30 -7.35 9.18
C MET A 6 69.03 -6.48 9.27
N SER A 7 68.92 -5.55 8.32
CA SER A 7 67.75 -5.15 7.51
C SER A 7 66.41 -4.83 8.19
N LYS A 8 65.85 -3.64 7.90
CA LYS A 8 64.62 -3.50 7.07
C LYS A 8 64.15 -2.04 6.98
N GLN A 9 64.28 -1.47 5.79
CA GLN A 9 63.30 -0.49 5.28
C GLN A 9 61.99 -1.23 5.03
N VAL A 10 60.88 -0.83 5.66
CA VAL A 10 59.53 -1.15 5.20
C VAL A 10 58.61 0.04 5.48
N SER A 11 58.22 0.68 4.38
CA SER A 11 56.95 1.31 4.04
C SER A 11 56.02 1.80 5.16
N ALA A 12 55.78 3.11 5.16
CA ALA A 12 54.57 3.72 5.67
C ALA A 12 53.36 3.18 4.88
N ALA A 13 52.56 2.31 5.51
CA ALA A 13 51.28 1.88 4.99
C ALA A 13 50.16 2.61 5.75
N LEU A 14 49.34 3.33 4.99
CA LEU A 14 48.12 4.01 5.45
C LEU A 14 47.22 3.03 6.21
N LEU A 15 46.98 3.30 7.50
CA LEU A 15 45.79 2.80 8.18
C LEU A 15 44.60 3.70 7.81
N PHE A 16 43.96 3.41 6.68
CA PHE A 16 42.55 3.75 6.49
C PHE A 16 41.72 2.58 7.01
N ALA A 17 41.33 2.64 8.28
CA ALA A 17 40.31 1.74 8.81
C ALA A 17 39.00 2.04 8.09
N LEU A 18 38.55 1.11 7.23
CA LEU A 18 37.19 1.09 6.71
C LEU A 18 36.22 0.90 7.90
N LEU A 19 35.70 2.00 8.43
CA LEU A 19 34.44 2.00 9.16
C LEU A 19 33.30 1.85 8.14
N ALA A 20 33.14 0.66 7.59
CA ALA A 20 31.89 0.25 6.95
C ALA A 20 30.87 0.01 8.07
N GLY A 21 30.33 1.09 8.64
CA GLY A 21 29.18 1.00 9.51
C GLY A 21 28.03 0.37 8.72
N LEU A 22 27.54 -0.79 9.16
CA LEU A 22 26.25 -1.31 8.71
C LEU A 22 25.21 -0.22 9.01
N ARG A 23 24.86 0.57 7.99
CA ARG A 23 23.66 1.38 8.03
C ARG A 23 22.50 0.42 7.84
N VAL A 24 21.95 -0.06 8.96
CA VAL A 24 20.59 -0.61 8.95
C VAL A 24 19.72 0.51 8.39
N ALA A 25 19.13 0.29 7.22
CA ALA A 25 18.16 1.21 6.66
C ALA A 25 17.03 1.34 7.69
N ALA A 26 16.90 2.53 8.30
CA ALA A 26 15.82 2.80 9.23
C ALA A 26 14.50 2.66 8.45
N GLN A 27 13.59 1.83 8.97
CA GLN A 27 12.22 1.76 8.48
C GLN A 27 11.62 3.17 8.52
N ALA A 28 10.89 3.57 7.47
CA ALA A 28 10.17 4.84 7.50
C ALA A 28 9.26 4.89 8.75
N PRO A 29 9.23 6.02 9.49
CA PRO A 29 8.52 6.10 10.76
C PRO A 29 7.02 5.90 10.55
N ASN A 30 6.38 5.19 11.48
CA ASN A 30 4.94 4.96 11.44
C ASN A 30 4.18 6.26 11.70
N PRO A 31 3.00 6.45 11.07
CA PRO A 31 2.15 7.61 11.33
C PRO A 31 1.72 7.62 12.81
N THR A 32 1.93 8.77 13.47
CA THR A 32 1.62 8.96 14.90
C THR A 32 0.40 9.83 15.14
N SER A 33 -0.14 10.47 14.10
CA SER A 33 -1.33 11.31 14.17
C SER A 33 -2.09 11.34 12.84
N VAL A 34 -3.38 11.63 12.92
CA VAL A 34 -4.23 11.83 11.74
C VAL A 34 -4.07 13.28 11.27
N PRO A 35 -3.95 13.55 9.97
CA PRO A 35 -3.90 14.93 9.49
C PRO A 35 -5.17 15.70 9.87
N ASN A 36 -5.01 16.96 10.28
CA ASN A 36 -6.03 17.97 10.62
C ASN A 36 -7.51 17.57 10.46
N GLY A 37 -8.12 16.98 11.50
CA GLY A 37 -9.56 16.75 11.57
C GLY A 37 -10.11 15.72 10.58
N LEU A 38 -9.25 14.94 9.91
CA LEU A 38 -9.69 13.89 9.00
C LEU A 38 -10.22 12.67 9.77
N PRO A 39 -11.07 11.85 9.15
CA PRO A 39 -11.69 10.72 9.82
C PRO A 39 -10.62 9.71 10.26
N THR A 40 -10.51 9.50 11.57
CA THR A 40 -9.43 8.68 12.16
C THR A 40 -9.49 7.23 11.68
N TRP A 41 -10.68 6.73 11.37
CA TRP A 41 -10.88 5.38 10.87
C TRP A 41 -10.22 5.12 9.51
N ALA A 42 -10.00 6.17 8.69
CA ALA A 42 -9.41 6.05 7.37
C ALA A 42 -7.87 5.95 7.41
N TYR A 43 -7.25 6.13 8.58
CA TYR A 43 -5.80 6.14 8.77
C TYR A 43 -5.36 5.09 9.79
N ASN A 44 -4.25 4.41 9.49
CA ASN A 44 -3.72 3.36 10.36
C ASN A 44 -2.79 3.97 11.40
N ILE A 45 -3.37 4.52 12.46
CA ILE A 45 -2.62 4.98 13.63
C ILE A 45 -2.57 3.82 14.64
N PRO A 46 -1.37 3.36 15.06
CA PRO A 46 -1.26 2.28 16.03
C PRO A 46 -2.05 2.54 17.31
N ASP A 47 -2.78 1.52 17.75
CA ASP A 47 -3.47 1.58 19.04
C ASP A 47 -2.45 1.49 20.19
N LYS A 48 -2.76 2.13 21.33
CA LYS A 48 -1.86 2.10 22.49
C LYS A 48 -1.72 0.69 23.07
N ASP A 49 -2.85 -0.02 23.12
CA ASP A 49 -2.92 -1.37 23.65
C ASP A 49 -2.63 -2.35 22.52
N GLN A 50 -1.48 -3.01 22.61
CA GLN A 50 -1.04 -4.00 21.63
C GLN A 50 -1.18 -5.41 22.25
N PRO A 51 -2.09 -6.24 21.74
CA PRO A 51 -2.14 -7.65 22.12
C PRO A 51 -0.80 -8.35 21.88
N PRO A 52 -0.45 -9.39 22.65
CA PRO A 52 0.76 -10.16 22.42
C PRO A 52 0.79 -10.76 21.01
N ALA A 53 1.82 -10.45 20.24
CA ALA A 53 2.05 -11.04 18.93
C ALA A 53 3.14 -12.11 19.01
N LYS A 54 2.89 -13.28 18.42
CA LYS A 54 3.91 -14.33 18.30
C LYS A 54 4.84 -13.97 17.12
N PRO A 55 6.16 -13.86 17.32
CA PRO A 55 7.09 -13.60 16.22
C PRO A 55 7.07 -14.75 15.21
N LEU A 56 7.19 -14.39 13.92
CA LEU A 56 7.48 -15.36 12.86
C LEU A 56 8.86 -16.00 13.12
N SER A 57 8.93 -17.33 13.02
CA SER A 57 10.16 -18.10 13.20
C SER A 57 10.17 -19.34 12.31
N GLY A 58 11.36 -19.86 12.03
CA GLY A 58 11.55 -21.06 11.20
C GLY A 58 11.43 -20.80 9.70
N THR A 59 11.36 -21.91 8.95
CA THR A 59 11.07 -21.93 7.52
C THR A 59 9.57 -21.72 7.30
N ILE A 60 9.23 -20.85 6.37
CA ILE A 60 7.87 -20.45 6.03
C ILE A 60 7.59 -20.90 4.61
N HIS A 61 6.40 -21.48 4.43
CA HIS A 61 5.87 -21.92 3.14
C HIS A 61 4.49 -21.30 2.95
N VAL A 62 4.18 -20.96 1.70
CA VAL A 62 2.84 -20.53 1.29
C VAL A 62 2.18 -21.69 0.53
N PRO A 63 0.90 -22.01 0.79
CA PRO A 63 0.19 -23.03 0.00
C PRO A 63 0.31 -22.77 -1.50
N SER A 64 0.58 -23.82 -2.27
CA SER A 64 0.76 -23.79 -3.73
C SER A 64 2.02 -23.07 -4.25
N SER A 65 2.86 -22.51 -3.38
CA SER A 65 4.17 -21.98 -3.77
C SER A 65 5.24 -23.08 -3.76
N THR A 66 6.17 -23.03 -4.71
CA THR A 66 7.39 -23.86 -4.72
C THR A 66 8.54 -23.22 -3.95
N LYS A 67 8.33 -22.03 -3.36
CA LYS A 67 9.33 -21.27 -2.64
C LYS A 67 9.26 -21.51 -1.15
N GLU A 68 10.42 -21.41 -0.52
CA GLU A 68 10.59 -21.48 0.91
C GLU A 68 11.50 -20.32 1.33
N TYR A 69 11.13 -19.66 2.41
CA TYR A 69 11.90 -18.55 2.98
C TYR A 69 11.98 -18.72 4.48
N ASP A 70 13.10 -18.33 5.09
CA ASP A 70 13.14 -18.17 6.53
C ASP A 70 12.41 -16.89 6.99
N ALA A 71 12.10 -16.82 8.28
CA ALA A 71 11.42 -15.67 8.86
C ALA A 71 12.15 -14.32 8.69
N ALA A 72 13.47 -14.30 8.50
CA ALA A 72 14.22 -13.06 8.25
C ALA A 72 14.07 -12.61 6.79
N GLN A 73 14.12 -13.54 5.85
CA GLN A 73 13.86 -13.31 4.42
C GLN A 73 12.45 -12.79 4.19
N VAL A 74 11.43 -13.40 4.83
CA VAL A 74 10.04 -12.93 4.72
C VAL A 74 9.87 -11.50 5.21
N ARG A 75 10.61 -11.10 6.27
CA ARG A 75 10.56 -9.75 6.84
C ARG A 75 11.45 -8.74 6.13
N SER A 76 12.28 -9.18 5.18
CA SER A 76 13.22 -8.32 4.47
C SER A 76 12.50 -7.16 3.79
N THR A 77 13.05 -5.96 3.92
CA THR A 77 12.54 -4.74 3.27
C THR A 77 13.40 -4.32 2.08
N THR A 78 14.53 -5.00 1.88
CA THR A 78 15.48 -4.79 0.79
C THR A 78 15.44 -5.91 -0.25
N ASN A 79 14.87 -7.07 0.09
CA ASN A 79 14.66 -8.21 -0.79
C ASN A 79 13.42 -8.98 -0.31
N PRO A 80 12.20 -8.41 -0.46
CA PRO A 80 10.95 -9.05 -0.06
C PRO A 80 10.74 -10.40 -0.78
N PRO A 81 10.01 -11.34 -0.16
CA PRO A 81 9.76 -12.65 -0.76
C PRO A 81 8.94 -12.52 -2.04
N ASP A 82 9.29 -13.34 -3.03
CA ASP A 82 8.54 -13.55 -4.26
C ASP A 82 8.04 -14.99 -4.26
N TRP A 83 6.85 -15.19 -3.69
CA TRP A 83 6.25 -16.51 -3.52
C TRP A 83 5.84 -17.15 -4.85
N PHE A 84 5.55 -16.37 -5.89
CA PHE A 84 4.96 -16.85 -7.14
C PHE A 84 5.58 -16.12 -8.35
N PRO A 85 6.88 -16.34 -8.65
CA PRO A 85 7.57 -15.63 -9.71
C PRO A 85 7.01 -15.91 -11.12
N ASP A 86 6.24 -16.99 -11.28
CA ASP A 86 5.62 -17.39 -12.55
C ASP A 86 4.24 -16.73 -12.78
N GLU A 87 3.70 -15.99 -11.80
CA GLU A 87 2.39 -15.34 -11.87
C GLU A 87 2.46 -13.85 -12.29
N HIS A 88 3.66 -13.32 -12.52
CA HIS A 88 3.88 -11.96 -12.98
C HIS A 88 5.06 -11.89 -13.97
N PRO A 89 5.21 -10.80 -14.75
CA PRO A 89 6.39 -10.58 -15.58
C PRO A 89 7.69 -10.58 -14.75
N ALA A 90 8.85 -10.62 -15.40
CA ALA A 90 10.11 -10.54 -14.66
C ALA A 90 10.21 -9.21 -13.87
N ALA A 91 10.25 -9.31 -12.54
CA ALA A 91 10.30 -8.13 -11.68
C ALA A 91 11.64 -7.37 -11.82
N PRO A 92 11.61 -6.05 -12.05
CA PRO A 92 12.82 -5.23 -12.13
C PRO A 92 13.47 -5.05 -10.75
N GLY A 93 14.72 -4.58 -10.73
CA GLY A 93 15.51 -4.38 -9.51
C GLY A 93 14.83 -3.49 -8.47
N ILE A 94 14.21 -2.39 -8.91
CA ILE A 94 13.45 -1.47 -8.05
C ILE A 94 12.25 -2.12 -7.34
N VAL A 95 11.66 -3.17 -7.94
CA VAL A 95 10.51 -3.88 -7.34
C VAL A 95 10.98 -4.98 -6.38
N LYS A 96 11.97 -5.79 -6.78
CA LYS A 96 12.39 -6.98 -6.02
C LYS A 96 13.56 -6.74 -5.05
N GLY A 97 14.30 -5.65 -5.20
CA GLY A 97 15.37 -5.27 -4.26
C GLY A 97 16.77 -5.01 -4.82
N PRO A 98 17.33 -5.85 -5.71
CA PRO A 98 18.68 -5.68 -6.23
C PRO A 98 18.86 -4.32 -6.88
N ASN A 99 19.85 -3.56 -6.39
CA ASN A 99 20.19 -2.20 -6.84
C ASN A 99 19.13 -1.12 -6.57
N ALA A 100 18.06 -1.43 -5.83
CA ALA A 100 17.12 -0.41 -5.37
C ALA A 100 17.75 0.48 -4.29
N PRO A 101 17.46 1.79 -4.25
CA PRO A 101 17.84 2.63 -3.12
C PRO A 101 17.30 2.04 -1.81
N PRO A 102 18.07 2.10 -0.69
CA PRO A 102 17.58 1.63 0.60
C PRO A 102 16.23 2.26 0.96
N GLY A 103 15.26 1.42 1.34
CA GLY A 103 13.90 1.86 1.69
C GLY A 103 12.97 2.14 0.51
N ALA A 104 13.41 1.94 -0.74
CA ALA A 104 12.61 2.24 -1.94
C ALA A 104 12.17 1.00 -2.74
N VAL A 105 12.21 -0.19 -2.14
CA VAL A 105 11.80 -1.44 -2.80
C VAL A 105 10.28 -1.51 -2.89
N CYS A 106 9.71 -1.34 -4.08
CA CYS A 106 8.26 -1.18 -4.24
C CYS A 106 7.48 -2.41 -3.77
N GLY A 107 7.99 -3.60 -4.08
CA GLY A 107 7.33 -4.87 -3.73
C GLY A 107 7.30 -5.19 -2.24
N THR A 108 8.03 -4.42 -1.41
CA THR A 108 7.99 -4.55 0.06
C THR A 108 6.61 -4.23 0.63
N CYS A 109 5.92 -3.25 0.03
CA CYS A 109 4.61 -2.77 0.47
C CYS A 109 3.52 -3.07 -0.56
N HIS A 110 3.80 -2.87 -1.85
CA HIS A 110 2.82 -3.15 -2.92
C HIS A 110 2.71 -4.62 -3.29
N LEU A 111 3.55 -5.49 -2.69
CA LEU A 111 3.76 -6.89 -3.05
C LEU A 111 4.36 -7.03 -4.46
N MET A 112 4.93 -8.21 -4.79
CA MET A 112 5.36 -8.48 -6.18
C MET A 112 4.18 -8.42 -7.14
N SER A 113 3.01 -8.83 -6.67
CA SER A 113 1.78 -8.93 -7.43
C SER A 113 1.07 -7.57 -7.62
N GLY A 114 1.46 -6.53 -6.88
CA GLY A 114 0.93 -5.17 -7.05
C GLY A 114 -0.41 -4.88 -6.38
N GLN A 115 -1.12 -5.87 -5.82
CA GLN A 115 -2.41 -5.63 -5.14
C GLN A 115 -2.26 -4.85 -3.83
N GLY A 116 -1.06 -4.85 -3.24
CA GLY A 116 -0.77 -4.13 -2.01
C GLY A 116 -1.67 -4.55 -0.84
N HIS A 117 -1.63 -3.75 0.20
CA HIS A 117 -2.45 -3.86 1.39
C HIS A 117 -3.10 -2.48 1.66
N PRO A 118 -3.98 -2.35 2.67
CA PRO A 118 -4.62 -1.06 3.00
C PRO A 118 -3.65 0.13 3.24
N GLU A 119 -2.39 -0.12 3.59
CA GLU A 119 -1.33 0.90 3.66
C GLU A 119 -0.77 1.34 2.31
N SER A 120 -0.78 0.48 1.29
CA SER A 120 0.05 0.61 0.09
C SER A 120 -0.71 0.66 -1.23
N ALA A 121 -2.03 0.53 -1.27
CA ALA A 121 -2.81 0.59 -2.51
C ALA A 121 -2.59 -0.57 -3.49
N ASP A 122 -3.69 -1.00 -4.10
CA ASP A 122 -3.69 -1.84 -5.29
C ASP A 122 -3.30 -1.01 -6.51
N ILE A 123 -2.12 -1.33 -7.07
CA ILE A 123 -1.56 -0.71 -8.28
C ILE A 123 -1.48 -1.70 -9.45
N ALA A 124 -1.95 -2.93 -9.28
CA ALA A 124 -1.95 -3.92 -10.34
C ALA A 124 -2.87 -3.48 -11.48
N GLY A 125 -2.32 -3.45 -12.70
CA GLY A 125 -3.02 -3.11 -13.92
C GLY A 125 -3.39 -1.63 -14.04
N LEU A 126 -2.90 -0.76 -13.14
CA LEU A 126 -3.08 0.68 -13.33
C LEU A 126 -2.24 1.18 -14.52
N PRO A 127 -2.70 2.21 -15.26
CA PRO A 127 -1.93 2.74 -16.39
C PRO A 127 -0.53 3.18 -15.95
N ALA A 128 0.52 2.81 -16.70
CA ALA A 128 1.90 3.16 -16.37
C ALA A 128 2.08 4.68 -16.21
N GLU A 129 1.49 5.48 -17.10
CA GLU A 129 1.52 6.95 -16.98
C GLU A 129 0.78 7.47 -15.76
N TYR A 130 -0.29 6.80 -15.31
CA TYR A 130 -0.93 7.14 -14.06
C TYR A 130 0.04 6.94 -12.89
N ILE A 131 0.70 5.78 -12.80
CA ILE A 131 1.67 5.47 -11.75
C ILE A 131 2.81 6.49 -11.73
N VAL A 132 3.39 6.79 -12.89
CA VAL A 132 4.47 7.79 -13.00
C VAL A 132 4.00 9.19 -12.58
N ARG A 133 2.78 9.58 -12.95
CA ARG A 133 2.21 10.85 -12.49
C ARG A 133 2.01 10.88 -10.98
N GLN A 134 1.57 9.78 -10.36
CA GLN A 134 1.45 9.69 -8.91
C GLN A 134 2.80 9.87 -8.22
N MET A 135 3.85 9.23 -8.72
CA MET A 135 5.21 9.40 -8.19
C MET A 135 5.71 10.84 -8.33
N LYS A 136 5.43 11.51 -9.46
CA LYS A 136 5.73 12.94 -9.63
C LYS A 136 4.96 13.83 -8.64
N TYR A 137 3.71 13.47 -8.32
CA TYR A 137 2.93 14.21 -7.33
C TYR A 137 3.43 13.98 -5.89
N PHE A 138 3.87 12.78 -5.54
CA PHE A 138 4.54 12.55 -4.26
C PHE A 138 5.88 13.30 -4.17
N LYS A 139 6.71 13.21 -5.21
CA LYS A 139 8.03 13.88 -5.29
C LYS A 139 7.93 15.41 -5.16
N SER A 140 6.87 16.00 -5.72
CA SER A 140 6.62 17.46 -5.63
C SER A 140 5.84 17.89 -4.38
N GLY A 141 5.31 16.95 -3.60
CA GLY A 141 4.41 17.24 -2.47
C GLY A 141 2.99 17.63 -2.87
N ALA A 142 2.64 17.59 -4.17
CA ALA A 142 1.26 17.77 -4.65
C ALA A 142 0.32 16.66 -4.13
N ARG A 143 0.85 15.45 -3.89
CA ARG A 143 0.18 14.38 -3.16
C ARG A 143 0.98 14.12 -1.88
N ARG A 144 0.37 14.35 -0.72
CA ARG A 144 1.05 14.26 0.57
C ARG A 144 0.93 12.86 1.17
N ASP A 145 2.08 12.24 1.42
CA ASP A 145 2.27 11.05 2.25
C ASP A 145 3.70 11.11 2.82
N ASN A 146 3.85 11.95 3.84
CA ASN A 146 5.17 12.32 4.37
C ASN A 146 5.85 11.15 5.09
N GLU A 147 5.07 10.16 5.49
CA GLU A 147 5.49 9.01 6.26
C GLU A 147 6.08 7.91 5.38
N ARG A 148 5.63 7.78 4.12
CA ARG A 148 6.04 6.67 3.25
C ARG A 148 6.40 7.10 1.83
N MET A 149 5.41 7.44 1.01
CA MET A 149 5.66 7.59 -0.43
C MET A 149 6.38 8.88 -0.81
N THR A 150 6.25 9.97 -0.05
CA THR A 150 7.01 11.20 -0.33
C THR A 150 8.54 10.97 -0.18
N PRO A 151 9.07 10.43 0.95
CA PRO A 151 10.49 10.07 1.05
C PRO A 151 10.97 9.08 -0.01
N ILE A 152 10.14 8.11 -0.39
CA ILE A 152 10.50 7.14 -1.44
C ILE A 152 10.60 7.85 -2.79
N ALA A 153 9.60 8.66 -3.15
CA ALA A 153 9.54 9.35 -4.43
C ALA A 153 10.67 10.36 -4.64
N THR A 154 11.22 10.94 -3.56
CA THR A 154 12.40 11.82 -3.64
C THR A 154 13.72 11.06 -3.73
N ASN A 155 13.74 9.76 -3.40
CA ASN A 155 14.94 8.92 -3.37
C ASN A 155 15.09 8.00 -4.59
N VAL A 156 14.08 7.89 -5.45
CA VAL A 156 14.13 7.08 -6.68
C VAL A 156 14.34 7.94 -7.92
N SER A 157 15.01 7.37 -8.92
CA SER A 157 15.17 8.01 -10.23
C SER A 157 13.88 7.91 -11.06
N ASP A 158 13.78 8.73 -12.11
CA ASP A 158 12.65 8.66 -13.03
C ASP A 158 12.65 7.33 -13.84
N GLU A 159 13.83 6.75 -14.06
CA GLU A 159 14.00 5.41 -14.67
C GLU A 159 13.49 4.30 -13.74
N ASP A 160 13.82 4.36 -12.45
CA ASP A 160 13.30 3.42 -11.44
C ASP A 160 11.75 3.45 -11.42
N VAL A 161 11.19 4.66 -11.42
CA VAL A 161 9.73 4.87 -11.47
C VAL A 161 9.15 4.29 -12.75
N ARG A 162 9.82 4.46 -13.90
CA ARG A 162 9.36 3.92 -15.18
C ARG A 162 9.35 2.40 -15.18
N GLN A 163 10.44 1.76 -14.77
CA GLN A 163 10.53 0.31 -14.70
C GLN A 163 9.45 -0.29 -13.79
N ALA A 164 9.22 0.31 -12.61
CA ALA A 164 8.15 -0.11 -11.72
C ALA A 164 6.76 0.08 -12.33
N ALA A 165 6.51 1.23 -12.98
CA ALA A 165 5.23 1.54 -13.59
C ALA A 165 4.87 0.57 -14.73
N ASP A 166 5.82 0.29 -15.62
CA ASP A 166 5.62 -0.64 -16.73
C ASP A 166 5.39 -2.07 -16.21
N TYR A 167 6.11 -2.46 -15.16
CA TYR A 167 5.93 -3.74 -14.48
C TYR A 167 4.52 -3.89 -13.90
N PHE A 168 4.08 -2.97 -13.03
CA PHE A 168 2.77 -3.09 -12.36
C PHE A 168 1.59 -2.91 -13.32
N ALA A 169 1.75 -2.10 -14.37
CA ALA A 169 0.75 -1.94 -15.42
C ALA A 169 0.51 -3.23 -16.22
N ALA A 170 1.53 -4.10 -16.33
CA ALA A 170 1.42 -5.39 -17.01
C ALA A 170 0.77 -6.48 -16.13
N ILE A 171 0.57 -6.24 -14.84
CA ILE A 171 -0.07 -7.21 -13.95
C ILE A 171 -1.58 -7.15 -14.10
N ARG A 172 -2.21 -8.32 -14.27
CA ARG A 172 -3.66 -8.42 -14.27
C ARG A 172 -4.22 -8.19 -12.86
N PRO A 173 -5.17 -7.26 -12.67
CA PRO A 173 -5.82 -7.10 -11.37
C PRO A 173 -6.71 -8.30 -11.05
N ILE A 174 -6.74 -8.69 -9.78
CA ILE A 174 -7.52 -9.82 -9.26
C ILE A 174 -8.44 -9.34 -8.14
N PRO A 175 -9.56 -10.05 -7.86
CA PRO A 175 -10.38 -9.74 -6.70
C PRO A 175 -9.54 -9.76 -5.42
N TRP A 176 -9.33 -8.59 -4.82
CA TRP A 176 -8.45 -8.42 -3.65
C TRP A 176 -9.20 -8.12 -2.36
N VAL A 177 -10.46 -7.70 -2.48
CA VAL A 177 -11.30 -7.33 -1.35
C VAL A 177 -12.70 -7.89 -1.53
N LYS A 178 -13.27 -8.41 -0.45
CA LYS A 178 -14.70 -8.74 -0.35
C LYS A 178 -15.39 -7.72 0.52
N VAL A 179 -16.43 -7.06 0.00
CA VAL A 179 -17.23 -6.10 0.78
C VAL A 179 -18.38 -6.81 1.48
N ILE A 180 -18.54 -6.55 2.79
CA ILE A 180 -19.61 -7.12 3.62
C ILE A 180 -20.33 -5.98 4.35
N GLU A 181 -21.65 -5.89 4.17
CA GLU A 181 -22.51 -5.00 4.92
C GLU A 181 -22.88 -5.61 6.28
N THR A 182 -22.52 -4.95 7.38
CA THR A 182 -22.81 -5.43 8.74
C THR A 182 -22.81 -4.30 9.77
N THR A 183 -23.63 -4.42 10.80
CA THR A 183 -23.61 -3.48 11.94
C THR A 183 -22.56 -3.85 12.99
N THR A 184 -22.10 -5.10 13.01
CA THR A 184 -21.22 -5.65 14.06
C THR A 184 -20.08 -6.47 13.46
N PRO A 185 -19.10 -5.85 12.77
CA PRO A 185 -17.89 -6.55 12.32
C PRO A 185 -17.07 -7.12 13.48
N PRO A 186 -16.11 -8.03 13.20
CA PRO A 186 -15.13 -8.46 14.18
C PRO A 186 -14.40 -7.28 14.81
N LYS A 187 -14.05 -7.41 16.09
CA LYS A 187 -13.28 -6.40 16.80
C LYS A 187 -11.85 -6.34 16.26
N THR A 188 -11.38 -5.13 15.97
CA THR A 188 -10.06 -4.90 15.38
C THR A 188 -9.20 -3.97 16.21
N TYR A 189 -7.89 -3.98 15.92
CA TYR A 189 -6.94 -2.98 16.38
C TYR A 189 -5.93 -2.66 15.27
N VAL A 190 -5.23 -1.54 15.37
CA VAL A 190 -4.09 -1.22 14.49
C VAL A 190 -2.79 -1.62 15.18
N SER A 191 -2.03 -2.51 14.54
CA SER A 191 -0.75 -2.99 15.06
C SER A 191 0.33 -1.90 15.06
N SER A 192 1.38 -2.12 15.85
CA SER A 192 2.52 -1.21 15.99
C SER A 192 3.26 -0.91 14.70
N ASP A 193 3.16 -1.77 13.67
CA ASP A 193 3.71 -1.55 12.33
C ASP A 193 2.85 -0.65 11.44
N ALA A 194 1.66 -0.22 11.93
CA ALA A 194 0.77 0.75 11.30
C ALA A 194 0.36 0.40 9.85
N ARG A 195 0.38 -0.89 9.49
CA ARG A 195 0.10 -1.34 8.13
C ARG A 195 -1.39 -1.38 7.85
N HIS A 196 -2.13 -2.18 8.59
CA HIS A 196 -3.58 -2.30 8.43
C HIS A 196 -4.22 -2.70 9.77
N ARG A 197 -5.55 -2.66 9.82
CA ARG A 197 -6.28 -3.24 10.95
C ARG A 197 -6.11 -4.76 10.95
N VAL A 198 -6.01 -5.33 12.14
CA VAL A 198 -5.92 -6.76 12.39
C VAL A 198 -6.99 -7.17 13.41
N LEU A 199 -7.33 -8.46 13.43
CA LEU A 199 -8.32 -9.01 14.34
C LEU A 199 -7.76 -9.05 15.78
N VAL A 200 -8.57 -8.66 16.77
CA VAL A 200 -8.22 -8.86 18.17
C VAL A 200 -8.15 -10.38 18.44
N PRO A 201 -7.06 -10.92 19.04
CA PRO A 201 -6.91 -12.37 19.22
C PRO A 201 -8.02 -13.05 20.01
N ASP A 202 -8.57 -12.36 21.02
CA ASP A 202 -9.68 -12.86 21.85
C ASP A 202 -11.05 -12.77 21.15
N GLY A 203 -11.08 -12.26 19.91
CA GLY A 203 -12.28 -12.11 19.10
C GLY A 203 -13.23 -11.01 19.58
N GLY A 204 -14.52 -11.28 19.45
CA GLY A 204 -15.61 -10.33 19.70
C GLY A 204 -15.95 -9.46 18.49
N THR A 205 -16.95 -8.59 18.66
CA THR A 205 -17.43 -7.67 17.63
C THR A 205 -17.41 -6.23 18.12
N GLU A 206 -17.36 -5.28 17.19
CA GLU A 206 -17.48 -3.84 17.48
C GLU A 206 -18.60 -3.22 16.63
N PRO A 207 -19.26 -2.13 17.06
CA PRO A 207 -20.23 -1.44 16.22
C PRO A 207 -19.53 -0.78 15.02
N ILE A 208 -20.03 -0.97 13.80
CA ILE A 208 -19.44 -0.39 12.59
C ILE A 208 -19.44 1.14 12.64
N GLY A 209 -20.55 1.74 13.10
CA GLY A 209 -20.74 3.19 13.07
C GLY A 209 -20.64 3.75 11.65
N HIS A 210 -20.02 4.93 11.50
CA HIS A 210 -19.80 5.61 10.22
C HIS A 210 -18.37 5.35 9.72
N ARG A 211 -18.01 4.08 9.53
CA ARG A 211 -16.61 3.68 9.23
C ARG A 211 -16.56 2.54 8.23
N ILE A 212 -15.42 2.43 7.56
CA ILE A 212 -15.00 1.20 6.87
C ILE A 212 -13.96 0.51 7.77
N ILE A 213 -14.16 -0.77 8.06
CA ILE A 213 -13.16 -1.61 8.74
C ILE A 213 -12.69 -2.67 7.76
N GLU A 214 -11.41 -2.65 7.42
CA GLU A 214 -10.82 -3.60 6.48
C GLU A 214 -9.81 -4.50 7.18
N THR A 215 -10.00 -5.81 7.09
CA THR A 215 -9.19 -6.82 7.78
C THR A 215 -8.66 -7.85 6.81
N PRO A 216 -7.48 -8.43 7.06
CA PRO A 216 -7.03 -9.59 6.31
C PRO A 216 -8.02 -10.76 6.47
N VAL A 217 -8.22 -11.55 5.42
CA VAL A 217 -8.93 -12.83 5.52
C VAL A 217 -8.16 -13.79 6.42
N ASP A 218 -6.84 -13.84 6.24
CA ASP A 218 -5.91 -14.59 7.10
C ASP A 218 -4.75 -13.66 7.53
N PRO A 219 -4.69 -13.26 8.81
CA PRO A 219 -3.62 -12.42 9.33
C PRO A 219 -2.22 -13.03 9.19
N THR A 220 -2.10 -14.36 9.28
CA THR A 220 -0.82 -15.06 9.16
C THR A 220 -0.33 -14.97 7.72
N GLN A 221 -1.18 -15.28 6.75
CA GLN A 221 -0.83 -15.22 5.33
C GLN A 221 -0.51 -13.79 4.88
N THR A 222 -1.22 -12.80 5.42
CA THR A 222 -0.94 -11.38 5.15
C THR A 222 0.41 -10.95 5.73
N SER A 223 0.74 -11.39 6.96
CA SER A 223 2.01 -11.05 7.62
C SER A 223 3.24 -11.60 6.88
N ILE A 224 3.08 -12.72 6.15
CA ILE A 224 4.13 -13.32 5.32
C ILE A 224 4.11 -12.83 3.87
N ARG A 225 3.28 -11.82 3.56
CA ARG A 225 3.14 -11.22 2.22
C ARG A 225 2.68 -12.21 1.14
N ASN A 226 1.79 -13.13 1.48
CA ASN A 226 1.18 -14.03 0.50
C ASN A 226 0.26 -13.23 -0.45
N PRO A 227 0.55 -13.17 -1.77
CA PRO A 227 -0.26 -12.43 -2.74
C PRO A 227 -1.61 -13.09 -3.08
N HIS A 228 -1.98 -14.19 -2.42
CA HIS A 228 -3.30 -14.83 -2.51
C HIS A 228 -4.15 -14.60 -1.25
N SER A 229 -3.65 -13.83 -0.27
CA SER A 229 -4.36 -13.51 0.96
C SER A 229 -5.12 -12.18 0.84
N ALA A 230 -6.36 -12.26 0.35
CA ALA A 230 -7.25 -11.11 0.18
C ALA A 230 -7.71 -10.47 1.51
N PHE A 231 -8.46 -9.38 1.40
CA PHE A 231 -9.05 -8.64 2.51
C PHE A 231 -10.58 -8.72 2.52
N ILE A 232 -11.16 -8.43 3.68
CA ILE A 232 -12.60 -8.20 3.87
C ILE A 232 -12.78 -6.75 4.32
N ALA A 233 -13.61 -6.00 3.59
CA ALA A 233 -14.03 -4.66 3.97
C ALA A 233 -15.46 -4.70 4.53
N TYR A 234 -15.59 -4.47 5.82
CA TYR A 234 -16.88 -4.30 6.49
C TYR A 234 -17.33 -2.85 6.39
N VAL A 235 -18.59 -2.66 5.99
CA VAL A 235 -19.20 -1.35 5.76
C VAL A 235 -20.61 -1.30 6.37
N PRO A 236 -21.16 -0.10 6.64
CA PRO A 236 -22.52 0.03 7.17
C PRO A 236 -23.56 -0.56 6.20
N PRO A 237 -24.65 -1.18 6.70
CA PRO A 237 -25.70 -1.71 5.83
C PRO A 237 -26.31 -0.66 4.90
N GLY A 238 -26.58 -1.05 3.65
CA GLY A 238 -27.08 -0.17 2.59
C GLY A 238 -26.03 0.70 1.89
N SER A 239 -24.77 0.65 2.31
CA SER A 239 -23.68 1.42 1.70
C SER A 239 -23.46 1.08 0.22
N ILE A 240 -23.56 -0.19 -0.17
CA ILE A 240 -23.35 -0.63 -1.55
C ILE A 240 -24.44 -0.06 -2.46
N ALA A 241 -25.71 -0.20 -2.07
CA ALA A 241 -26.84 0.31 -2.86
C ALA A 241 -26.81 1.84 -2.98
N LYS A 242 -26.51 2.55 -1.88
CA LYS A 242 -26.35 4.01 -1.90
C LYS A 242 -25.15 4.44 -2.76
N GLY A 243 -24.05 3.71 -2.67
CA GLY A 243 -22.84 3.95 -3.46
C GLY A 243 -23.07 3.78 -4.95
N GLU A 244 -23.77 2.71 -5.33
CA GLU A 244 -24.18 2.47 -6.71
C GLU A 244 -24.98 3.63 -7.29
N ALA A 245 -25.98 4.11 -6.53
CA ALA A 245 -26.80 5.24 -6.96
C ALA A 245 -25.95 6.52 -7.18
N LEU A 246 -25.02 6.82 -6.26
CA LEU A 246 -24.12 7.96 -6.39
C LEU A 246 -23.21 7.84 -7.61
N VAL A 247 -22.56 6.68 -7.76
CA VAL A 247 -21.59 6.41 -8.83
C VAL A 247 -22.26 6.43 -10.21
N LYS A 248 -23.46 5.84 -10.33
CA LYS A 248 -24.17 5.73 -11.60
C LYS A 248 -24.99 6.96 -11.98
N THR A 249 -25.40 7.81 -11.04
CA THR A 249 -26.33 8.91 -11.36
C THR A 249 -25.81 10.30 -11.01
N GLY A 250 -24.69 10.38 -10.27
CA GLY A 250 -24.22 11.64 -9.69
C GLY A 250 -25.02 12.09 -8.45
N GLY A 251 -26.00 11.29 -7.99
CA GLY A 251 -26.76 11.56 -6.78
C GLY A 251 -27.42 12.94 -6.78
N THR A 252 -28.18 13.25 -7.83
CA THR A 252 -28.89 14.54 -7.99
C THR A 252 -27.98 15.77 -7.79
N GLY A 253 -26.77 15.72 -8.35
CA GLY A 253 -25.81 16.83 -8.30
C GLY A 253 -24.88 16.84 -7.09
N LYS A 254 -24.95 15.83 -6.21
CA LYS A 254 -23.94 15.61 -5.16
C LYS A 254 -22.55 15.34 -5.72
N THR A 255 -22.50 14.67 -6.87
CA THR A 255 -21.26 14.35 -7.57
C THR A 255 -21.50 14.23 -9.08
N ILE A 256 -20.46 13.85 -9.81
CA ILE A 256 -20.52 13.56 -11.25
C ILE A 256 -20.52 12.05 -11.42
N GLN A 257 -21.33 11.54 -12.34
CA GLN A 257 -21.33 10.11 -12.69
C GLN A 257 -19.90 9.66 -13.03
N CYS A 258 -19.40 8.64 -12.33
CA CYS A 258 -17.97 8.33 -12.35
C CYS A 258 -17.52 7.76 -13.70
N ALA A 259 -18.38 6.98 -14.37
CA ALA A 259 -18.08 6.33 -15.64
C ALA A 259 -17.80 7.32 -16.79
N ILE A 260 -18.27 8.57 -16.69
CA ILE A 260 -17.96 9.63 -17.67
C ILE A 260 -16.44 9.81 -17.85
N CYS A 261 -15.68 9.65 -16.77
CA CYS A 261 -14.23 9.78 -16.80
C CYS A 261 -13.52 8.43 -16.61
N HIS A 262 -14.03 7.58 -15.72
CA HIS A 262 -13.40 6.30 -15.36
C HIS A 262 -13.78 5.14 -16.30
N GLY A 263 -14.49 5.42 -17.39
CA GLY A 263 -14.86 4.46 -18.42
C GLY A 263 -15.97 3.49 -18.00
N ASP A 264 -16.42 2.70 -18.97
CA ASP A 264 -17.40 1.64 -18.78
C ASP A 264 -16.93 0.63 -17.73
N ASP A 265 -17.86 0.19 -16.89
CA ASP A 265 -17.60 -0.68 -15.73
C ASP A 265 -16.49 -0.16 -14.80
N LEU A 266 -16.14 1.12 -14.89
CA LEU A 266 -15.13 1.80 -14.06
C LEU A 266 -13.73 1.16 -14.16
N LYS A 267 -13.44 0.59 -15.33
CA LYS A 267 -12.15 -0.07 -15.67
C LYS A 267 -10.99 0.90 -15.90
N GLY A 268 -11.26 2.20 -15.95
CA GLY A 268 -10.30 3.23 -16.34
C GLY A 268 -10.40 3.59 -17.82
N LEU A 269 -9.81 4.74 -18.18
CA LEU A 269 -9.81 5.26 -19.55
C LEU A 269 -8.52 6.05 -19.80
N GLY A 270 -7.65 5.55 -20.68
CA GLY A 270 -6.35 6.16 -20.93
C GLY A 270 -5.52 6.26 -19.65
N GLU A 271 -5.22 7.49 -19.23
CA GLU A 271 -4.48 7.76 -17.98
C GLU A 271 -5.36 7.87 -16.73
N VAL A 272 -6.68 7.77 -16.88
CA VAL A 272 -7.64 7.76 -15.77
C VAL A 272 -7.66 6.36 -15.15
N PRO A 273 -7.42 6.22 -13.84
CA PRO A 273 -7.24 4.92 -13.22
C PRO A 273 -8.56 4.13 -13.14
N ARG A 274 -8.43 2.80 -13.09
CA ARG A 274 -9.50 1.89 -12.66
C ARG A 274 -9.97 2.26 -11.25
N LEU A 275 -11.28 2.10 -11.01
CA LEU A 275 -11.87 2.16 -9.68
C LEU A 275 -12.48 0.83 -9.23
N ALA A 276 -13.01 0.04 -10.17
CA ALA A 276 -13.67 -1.22 -9.87
C ALA A 276 -12.73 -2.21 -9.18
N GLY A 277 -13.09 -2.70 -8.00
CA GLY A 277 -12.33 -3.68 -7.23
C GLY A 277 -11.19 -3.12 -6.39
N LEU A 278 -11.00 -1.79 -6.33
CA LEU A 278 -10.05 -1.19 -5.39
C LEU A 278 -10.56 -1.28 -3.95
N GLN A 279 -9.62 -1.37 -3.00
CA GLN A 279 -9.91 -1.45 -1.57
C GLN A 279 -10.75 -0.24 -1.09
N PRO A 280 -11.91 -0.45 -0.45
CA PRO A 280 -12.78 0.64 -0.01
C PRO A 280 -12.08 1.66 0.91
N VAL A 281 -11.24 1.22 1.85
CA VAL A 281 -10.55 2.17 2.73
C VAL A 281 -9.55 3.04 1.97
N TYR A 282 -8.90 2.50 0.93
CA TYR A 282 -8.01 3.27 0.06
C TYR A 282 -8.79 4.31 -0.73
N VAL A 283 -9.89 3.90 -1.37
CA VAL A 283 -10.76 4.80 -2.16
C VAL A 283 -11.27 5.94 -1.29
N ALA A 284 -11.78 5.63 -0.09
CA ALA A 284 -12.25 6.65 0.84
C ALA A 284 -11.15 7.65 1.19
N ARG A 285 -9.94 7.17 1.51
CA ARG A 285 -8.79 8.02 1.80
C ARG A 285 -8.43 8.91 0.61
N GLN A 286 -8.50 8.40 -0.62
CA GLN A 286 -8.26 9.22 -1.81
C GLN A 286 -9.30 10.33 -1.96
N LEU A 287 -10.59 10.01 -1.84
CA LEU A 287 -11.67 10.99 -1.94
C LEU A 287 -11.55 12.08 -0.86
N ILE A 288 -11.26 11.69 0.38
CA ILE A 288 -11.01 12.61 1.50
C ILE A 288 -9.81 13.52 1.21
N CYS A 289 -8.66 12.95 0.80
CA CYS A 289 -7.46 13.72 0.48
C CYS A 289 -7.66 14.68 -0.70
N MET A 290 -8.44 14.29 -1.71
CA MET A 290 -8.79 15.18 -2.82
C MET A 290 -9.74 16.29 -2.35
N GLN A 291 -10.69 15.98 -1.46
CA GLN A 291 -11.65 16.95 -0.91
C GLN A 291 -10.94 18.02 -0.07
N ASN A 292 -10.03 17.61 0.82
CA ASN A 292 -9.31 18.52 1.71
C ASN A 292 -8.05 19.17 1.09
N GLY A 293 -7.60 18.71 -0.09
CA GLY A 293 -6.44 19.24 -0.78
C GLY A 293 -5.07 18.69 -0.38
N ALA A 294 -5.02 17.65 0.46
CA ALA A 294 -3.82 16.85 0.69
C ALA A 294 -3.37 16.08 -0.57
N SER A 295 -4.31 15.82 -1.49
CA SER A 295 -4.02 15.41 -2.86
C SER A 295 -4.45 16.52 -3.83
N ALA A 296 -3.50 16.94 -4.68
CA ALA A 296 -3.61 18.02 -5.64
C ALA A 296 -2.83 17.69 -6.93
N GLY A 297 -2.70 18.67 -7.82
CA GLY A 297 -2.09 18.50 -9.14
C GLY A 297 -3.12 18.61 -10.26
N THR A 298 -2.63 18.72 -11.49
CA THR A 298 -3.43 19.00 -12.68
C THR A 298 -4.53 17.96 -12.93
N ALA A 299 -4.22 16.67 -12.82
CA ALA A 299 -5.22 15.60 -12.99
C ALA A 299 -6.23 15.57 -11.82
N VAL A 300 -5.77 15.86 -10.59
CA VAL A 300 -6.64 15.89 -9.40
C VAL A 300 -7.58 17.10 -9.41
N ALA A 301 -7.23 18.18 -10.11
CA ALA A 301 -8.11 19.34 -10.28
C ALA A 301 -9.48 18.96 -10.89
N LEU A 302 -9.52 17.93 -11.76
CA LEU A 302 -10.76 17.40 -12.33
C LEU A 302 -11.65 16.75 -11.26
N MET A 303 -11.05 16.13 -10.23
CA MET A 303 -11.77 15.49 -9.14
C MET A 303 -12.33 16.48 -8.11
N LYS A 304 -11.85 17.74 -8.08
CA LYS A 304 -12.28 18.72 -7.07
C LYS A 304 -13.79 18.94 -7.06
N LYS A 305 -14.41 19.08 -8.24
CA LYS A 305 -15.87 19.21 -8.34
C LYS A 305 -16.61 17.92 -7.98
N VAL A 306 -16.00 16.76 -8.27
CA VAL A 306 -16.58 15.44 -7.98
C VAL A 306 -16.73 15.23 -6.48
N VAL A 307 -15.75 15.67 -5.68
CA VAL A 307 -15.71 15.42 -4.23
C VAL A 307 -16.25 16.57 -3.37
N ALA A 308 -16.47 17.77 -3.93
CA ALA A 308 -16.76 18.98 -3.17
C ALA A 308 -17.99 18.86 -2.24
N ASN A 309 -19.04 18.16 -2.69
CA ASN A 309 -20.32 18.08 -1.98
C ASN A 309 -20.61 16.71 -1.35
N LEU A 310 -19.61 15.81 -1.35
CA LEU A 310 -19.76 14.49 -0.74
C LEU A 310 -19.69 14.58 0.79
N SER A 311 -20.67 14.01 1.49
CA SER A 311 -20.52 13.76 2.92
C SER A 311 -19.61 12.55 3.16
N GLU A 312 -19.17 12.36 4.41
CA GLU A 312 -18.41 11.17 4.80
C GLU A 312 -19.18 9.88 4.51
N ASP A 313 -20.49 9.84 4.79
CA ASP A 313 -21.35 8.70 4.45
C ASP A 313 -21.44 8.45 2.93
N ASP A 314 -21.41 9.52 2.11
CA ASP A 314 -21.39 9.39 0.66
C ASP A 314 -20.04 8.80 0.19
N ILE A 315 -18.92 9.24 0.78
CA ILE A 315 -17.58 8.68 0.52
C ILE A 315 -17.51 7.20 0.92
N ILE A 316 -18.03 6.83 2.09
CA ILE A 316 -18.10 5.44 2.55
C ILE A 316 -18.91 4.60 1.56
N SER A 317 -20.07 5.09 1.15
CA SER A 317 -20.96 4.37 0.24
C SER A 317 -20.35 4.19 -1.15
N ILE A 318 -19.78 5.25 -1.74
CA ILE A 318 -19.06 5.18 -3.02
C ILE A 318 -17.93 4.16 -2.93
N SER A 319 -17.13 4.21 -1.87
CA SER A 319 -16.00 3.28 -1.68
C SER A 319 -16.45 1.84 -1.51
N ALA A 320 -17.54 1.60 -0.78
CA ALA A 320 -18.15 0.28 -0.60
C ALA A 320 -18.60 -0.32 -1.94
N TYR A 321 -19.29 0.48 -2.77
CA TYR A 321 -19.71 0.04 -4.10
C TYR A 321 -18.53 -0.24 -5.02
N LEU A 322 -17.55 0.67 -5.10
CA LEU A 322 -16.39 0.49 -5.98
C LEU A 322 -15.58 -0.76 -5.65
N GLY A 323 -15.38 -1.04 -4.35
CA GLY A 323 -14.69 -2.26 -3.93
C GLY A 323 -15.51 -3.54 -4.06
N SER A 324 -16.84 -3.47 -4.21
CA SER A 324 -17.67 -4.66 -4.43
C SER A 324 -17.71 -5.09 -5.90
N LEU A 325 -17.23 -4.25 -6.81
CA LEU A 325 -17.15 -4.56 -8.24
C LEU A 325 -15.99 -5.51 -8.54
N PRO A 326 -16.13 -6.41 -9.53
CA PRO A 326 -15.01 -7.19 -10.02
C PRO A 326 -13.97 -6.24 -10.66
N PRO A 327 -12.66 -6.46 -10.43
CA PRO A 327 -11.64 -5.72 -11.15
C PRO A 327 -11.70 -6.03 -12.65
N ARG A 328 -11.39 -5.02 -13.47
CA ARG A 328 -11.52 -5.04 -14.93
C ARG A 328 -10.24 -4.57 -15.60
#